data_AF-A0A3S8RK67-F1
#
_entry.id   AF-A0A3S8RK67-F1
#
_cell.length_a   1.000
_cell.length_b   1.000
_cell.length_c   1.000
_cell.angle_alpha   90.00
_cell.angle_beta   90.00
_cell.angle_gamma   90.00
#
_symmetry.space_group_name_H-M   'P 1'
#
loop_
_entity.id
_entity.type
_entity.pdbx_description
1 polymer ?
#
loop_
_entity_poly.entity_id
_entity_poly.type
_entity_poly.pdbx_seq_one_letter_code
_entity_poly.pdbx_strand_id
1 'polypeptide(L)'
;MYSAVFLLTALACLVLANAHNFYQCQPCKGEECNVQPEGCKYGITRDPCGRMQCKAGPGQRCGGRDSHLGKCGDGMTCRCGKCRGCSIDMLRNGIIECDANTNPVCY
;
A
#
# COMPACT_ATOMS: atom_id res chain seq x y z
N MET A 1 41.44 -19.72 14.20
CA MET A 1 40.90 -18.33 14.25
C MET A 1 40.21 -17.95 12.94
N TYR A 2 40.84 -18.05 11.78
CA TYR A 2 40.22 -17.72 10.47
C TYR A 2 38.94 -18.52 10.15
N SER A 3 38.92 -19.82 10.46
CA SER A 3 37.77 -20.69 10.17
C SER A 3 36.47 -20.27 10.91
N ALA A 4 36.59 -19.78 12.15
CA ALA A 4 35.44 -19.30 12.91
C ALA A 4 34.91 -17.95 12.36
N VAL A 5 35.81 -17.07 11.89
CA VAL A 5 35.44 -15.80 11.27
C VAL A 5 34.67 -16.03 9.96
N PHE A 6 35.12 -16.97 9.12
CA PHE A 6 34.42 -17.34 7.89
C PHE A 6 33.03 -17.93 8.13
N LEU A 7 32.87 -18.76 9.17
CA LEU A 7 31.56 -19.32 9.54
C LEU A 7 30.59 -18.23 10.02
N LEU A 8 31.08 -17.30 10.85
CA LEU A 8 30.26 -16.18 11.35
C LEU A 8 29.84 -15.22 10.24
N THR A 9 30.74 -14.91 9.29
CA THR A 9 30.39 -14.05 8.15
C THR A 9 29.42 -14.74 7.20
N ALA A 10 29.57 -16.04 6.93
CA ALA A 10 28.61 -16.79 6.12
C ALA A 10 27.21 -16.84 6.75
N LEU A 11 27.12 -17.10 8.06
CA LEU A 11 25.86 -17.06 8.82
C LEU A 11 25.22 -15.67 8.81
N ALA A 12 26.00 -14.60 8.98
CA ALA A 12 25.51 -13.23 8.91
C ALA A 12 24.95 -12.90 7.51
N CYS A 13 25.65 -13.30 6.43
CA CYS A 13 25.17 -13.13 5.07
C CYS A 13 23.88 -13.91 4.80
N LEU A 14 23.74 -15.13 5.33
CA LEU A 14 22.51 -15.93 5.25
C LEU A 14 21.34 -15.26 5.99
N VAL A 15 21.56 -14.70 7.18
CA VAL A 15 20.52 -13.97 7.92
C VAL A 15 20.09 -12.71 7.17
N LEU A 16 21.05 -11.93 6.65
CA LEU A 16 20.76 -10.71 5.89
C LEU A 16 20.04 -11.00 4.57
N ALA A 17 20.42 -12.07 3.85
CA ALA A 17 19.74 -12.48 2.62
C ALA A 17 18.25 -12.81 2.86
N ASN A 18 17.91 -13.35 4.03
CA ASN A 18 16.54 -13.67 4.41
C ASN A 18 15.76 -12.47 5.00
N ALA A 19 16.44 -11.38 5.35
CA ALA A 19 15.80 -10.19 5.92
C ALA A 19 15.11 -9.29 4.88
N HIS A 20 15.32 -9.54 3.58
CA HIS A 20 14.95 -8.59 2.51
C HIS A 20 13.46 -8.56 2.10
N ASN A 21 12.57 -9.30 2.78
CA ASN A 21 11.13 -9.30 2.44
C ASN A 21 10.24 -9.35 3.67
N PHE A 22 10.39 -8.37 4.59
CA PHE A 22 9.44 -8.22 5.70
C PHE A 22 8.16 -7.54 5.23
N TYR A 23 7.35 -8.27 4.47
CA TYR A 23 5.95 -7.92 4.28
C TYR A 23 5.21 -8.19 5.59
N GLN A 24 4.38 -7.25 6.05
CA GLN A 24 3.53 -7.44 7.24
C GLN A 24 2.41 -8.48 7.02
N CYS A 25 2.43 -9.22 5.91
CA CYS A 25 1.45 -10.24 5.58
C CYS A 25 2.08 -11.36 4.71
N GLN A 26 1.40 -12.49 4.63
CA GLN A 26 1.76 -13.59 3.73
C GLN A 26 1.43 -13.21 2.29
N PRO A 27 2.36 -13.33 1.32
CA PRO A 27 2.05 -13.12 -0.09
C PRO A 27 0.93 -14.06 -0.57
N CYS A 28 0.03 -13.52 -1.39
CA CYS A 28 -1.05 -14.30 -2.00
C CYS A 28 -0.48 -15.33 -3.00
N LYS A 29 -1.22 -16.42 -3.23
CA LYS A 29 -0.85 -17.50 -4.15
C LYS A 29 -2.06 -17.97 -4.97
N GLY A 30 -1.85 -18.14 -6.28
CA GLY A 30 -2.88 -18.66 -7.18
C GLY A 30 -4.07 -17.72 -7.36
N GLU A 31 -5.27 -18.28 -7.43
CA GLU A 31 -6.51 -17.54 -7.73
C GLU A 31 -6.87 -16.49 -6.68
N GLU A 32 -6.45 -16.66 -5.43
CA GLU A 32 -6.75 -15.70 -4.36
C GLU A 32 -6.17 -14.30 -4.65
N CYS A 33 -5.09 -14.23 -5.43
CA CYS A 33 -4.49 -12.97 -5.87
C CYS A 33 -5.40 -12.18 -6.82
N ASN A 34 -6.35 -12.83 -7.49
CA ASN A 34 -7.14 -12.24 -8.58
C ASN A 34 -8.61 -12.05 -8.22
N VAL A 35 -9.01 -12.39 -6.98
CA VAL A 35 -10.36 -12.13 -6.47
C VAL A 35 -10.62 -10.62 -6.48
N GLN A 36 -11.50 -10.17 -7.37
CA GLN A 36 -11.83 -8.75 -7.47
C GLN A 36 -12.77 -8.34 -6.33
N PRO A 37 -12.40 -7.31 -5.55
CA PRO A 37 -13.30 -6.74 -4.56
C PRO A 37 -14.48 -6.03 -5.22
N GLU A 38 -15.66 -6.16 -4.63
CA GLU A 38 -16.88 -5.50 -5.09
C GLU A 38 -17.02 -4.09 -4.50
N GLY A 39 -17.79 -3.22 -5.16
CA GLY A 39 -18.14 -1.90 -4.63
C GLY A 39 -16.98 -0.89 -4.58
N CYS A 40 -15.89 -1.11 -5.32
CA CYS A 40 -14.73 -0.22 -5.34
C CYS A 40 -14.99 1.07 -6.12
N LYS A 41 -15.64 2.02 -5.44
CA LYS A 41 -15.99 3.34 -5.96
C LYS A 41 -14.80 4.06 -6.59
N TYR A 42 -13.63 4.03 -5.96
CA TYR A 42 -12.45 4.81 -6.37
C TYR A 42 -11.39 3.98 -7.11
N GLY A 43 -11.81 2.87 -7.72
CA GLY A 43 -10.93 1.95 -8.44
C GLY A 43 -10.29 0.88 -7.56
N ILE A 44 -9.52 -0.02 -8.20
CA ILE A 44 -8.90 -1.20 -7.58
C ILE A 44 -7.36 -1.08 -7.65
N THR A 45 -6.67 -1.57 -6.63
CA THR A 45 -5.20 -1.69 -6.58
C THR A 45 -4.81 -3.04 -5.99
N ARG A 46 -3.53 -3.40 -6.08
CA ARG A 46 -2.97 -4.48 -5.27
C ARG A 46 -2.47 -3.95 -3.92
N ASP A 47 -2.65 -4.74 -2.88
CA ASP A 47 -2.02 -4.57 -1.57
C ASP A 47 -0.54 -5.02 -1.63
N PRO A 48 0.27 -4.78 -0.58
CA PRO A 48 1.68 -5.20 -0.55
C PRO A 48 1.91 -6.71 -0.70
N CYS A 49 0.89 -7.52 -0.40
CA CYS A 49 0.93 -8.97 -0.51
C CYS A 49 0.34 -9.49 -1.82
N GLY A 50 -0.01 -8.60 -2.75
CA GLY A 50 -0.48 -8.92 -4.08
C GLY A 50 -1.99 -9.11 -4.21
N ARG A 51 -2.80 -8.98 -3.16
CA ARG A 51 -4.26 -9.15 -3.25
C ARG A 51 -4.93 -7.90 -3.81
N MET A 52 -6.01 -8.07 -4.57
CA MET A 52 -6.79 -6.93 -5.07
C MET A 52 -7.59 -6.31 -3.92
N GLN A 53 -7.57 -4.98 -3.80
CA GLN A 53 -8.31 -4.21 -2.80
C GLN A 53 -8.85 -2.90 -3.41
N CYS A 54 -9.92 -2.36 -2.84
CA CYS A 54 -10.41 -1.04 -3.24
C CYS A 54 -9.38 0.04 -2.88
N LYS A 55 -9.23 1.04 -3.76
CA LYS A 55 -8.51 2.27 -3.44
C LYS A 55 -9.32 3.13 -2.47
N ALA A 56 -8.63 3.88 -1.62
CA ALA A 56 -9.21 4.82 -0.67
C ALA A 56 -9.69 6.11 -1.37
N GLY A 57 -10.85 6.59 -0.97
CA GLY A 57 -11.47 7.82 -1.44
C GLY A 57 -11.01 9.07 -0.69
N PRO A 58 -11.55 10.26 -1.06
CA PRO A 58 -11.18 11.51 -0.43
C PRO A 58 -11.41 11.50 1.09
N GLY A 59 -10.44 12.00 1.86
CA GLY A 59 -10.48 12.07 3.33
C GLY A 59 -10.30 10.73 4.06
N GLN A 60 -10.35 9.59 3.35
CA GLN A 60 -10.12 8.27 3.91
C GLN A 60 -8.64 8.03 4.24
N ARG A 61 -8.39 7.07 5.13
CA ARG A 61 -7.05 6.71 5.60
C ARG A 61 -6.20 6.14 4.47
N CYS A 62 -4.91 6.47 4.46
CA CYS A 62 -3.94 5.95 3.50
C CYS A 62 -2.51 5.94 4.06
N GLY A 63 -1.60 5.32 3.32
CA GLY A 63 -0.15 5.37 3.57
C GLY A 63 0.33 4.26 4.50
N GLY A 64 1.29 4.60 5.36
CA GLY A 64 2.09 3.61 6.07
C GLY A 64 3.12 2.93 5.16
N ARG A 65 3.96 2.07 5.74
CA ARG A 65 4.95 1.28 4.97
C ARG A 65 4.22 0.48 3.89
N ASP A 66 4.70 0.55 2.65
CA ASP A 66 4.14 -0.10 1.47
C ASP A 66 2.66 0.22 1.18
N SER A 67 2.10 1.29 1.74
CA SER A 67 0.65 1.60 1.65
C SER A 67 -0.28 0.57 2.30
N HIS A 68 0.17 -0.14 3.34
CA HIS A 68 -0.67 -1.11 4.06
C HIS A 68 -1.92 -0.50 4.72
N LEU A 69 -1.94 0.82 4.97
CA LEU A 69 -3.12 1.53 5.49
C LEU A 69 -4.09 1.98 4.39
N GLY A 70 -3.78 1.71 3.12
CA GLY A 70 -4.58 2.08 1.96
C GLY A 70 -3.81 2.94 0.97
N LYS A 71 -4.18 2.79 -0.31
CA LYS A 71 -3.67 3.60 -1.42
C LYS A 71 -4.81 4.43 -1.99
N CYS A 72 -4.57 5.71 -2.22
CA CYS A 72 -5.60 6.61 -2.75
C CYS A 72 -6.00 6.25 -4.18
N GLY A 73 -7.26 6.54 -4.51
CA GLY A 73 -7.80 6.56 -5.87
C GLY A 73 -7.05 7.50 -6.80
N ASP A 74 -7.26 7.35 -8.11
CA ASP A 74 -6.57 8.21 -9.08
C ASP A 74 -7.00 9.67 -8.94
N GLY A 75 -6.06 10.60 -9.08
CA GLY A 75 -6.28 12.05 -8.86
C GLY A 75 -6.08 12.53 -7.43
N MET A 76 -5.73 11.62 -6.51
CA MET A 76 -5.51 11.93 -5.10
C MET A 76 -4.12 11.52 -4.63
N THR A 77 -3.63 12.21 -3.59
CA THR A 77 -2.34 11.93 -2.96
C THR A 77 -2.52 11.68 -1.47
N CYS A 78 -1.75 10.73 -0.92
CA CYS A 78 -1.76 10.49 0.51
C CYS A 78 -0.95 11.56 1.25
N ARG A 79 -1.61 12.37 2.09
CA ARG A 79 -0.95 13.43 2.89
C ARG A 79 -1.54 13.48 4.31
N CYS A 80 -0.66 13.45 5.31
CA CYS A 80 -1.01 13.29 6.72
C CYS A 80 -1.92 12.07 6.97
N GLY A 81 -1.63 10.94 6.32
CA GLY A 81 -2.39 9.69 6.48
C GLY A 81 -3.81 9.71 5.90
N LYS A 82 -4.17 10.72 5.09
CA LYS A 82 -5.47 10.81 4.41
C LYS A 82 -5.32 11.14 2.93
N CYS A 83 -6.25 10.66 2.11
CA CYS A 83 -6.28 10.97 0.69
C CYS A 83 -6.78 12.40 0.47
N ARG A 84 -5.97 13.21 -0.23
CA ARG A 84 -6.25 14.60 -0.57
C ARG A 84 -6.36 14.77 -2.08
N GLY A 85 -7.22 15.68 -2.53
CA GLY A 85 -7.53 15.90 -3.93
C GLY A 85 -8.93 15.42 -4.30
N CYS A 86 -9.17 15.24 -5.60
CA CYS A 86 -10.46 14.82 -6.15
C CYS A 86 -10.32 13.47 -6.85
N SER A 87 -11.34 12.62 -6.74
CA SER A 87 -11.34 11.33 -7.42
C SER A 87 -11.57 11.48 -8.92
N ILE A 88 -10.64 10.96 -9.73
CA ILE A 88 -10.80 10.86 -11.19
C ILE A 88 -11.91 9.87 -11.54
N ASP A 89 -12.03 8.74 -10.83
CA ASP A 89 -13.08 7.75 -11.08
C ASP A 89 -14.48 8.32 -10.86
N MET A 90 -14.67 9.15 -9.83
CA MET A 90 -15.93 9.87 -9.62
C MET A 90 -16.16 10.94 -10.68
N LEU A 91 -15.11 11.69 -11.05
CA LEU A 91 -15.21 12.71 -12.07
C LEU A 91 -15.65 12.12 -13.42
N ARG A 92 -15.14 10.92 -13.78
CA ARG A 92 -15.57 10.17 -14.98
C ARG A 92 -17.05 9.80 -14.96
N ASN A 93 -17.60 9.60 -13.76
CA ASN A 93 -19.02 9.34 -13.56
C ASN A 93 -19.86 10.63 -13.42
N GLY A 94 -19.27 11.81 -13.68
CA GLY A 94 -19.95 13.10 -13.59
C GLY A 94 -20.12 13.62 -12.16
N ILE A 95 -19.45 13.01 -11.18
CA ILE A 95 -19.55 13.39 -9.76
C ILE A 95 -18.23 14.04 -9.33
N ILE A 96 -18.28 15.30 -8.91
CA ILE A 96 -17.13 15.98 -8.32
C ILE A 96 -17.06 15.63 -6.83
N GLU A 97 -16.17 14.70 -6.48
CA GLU A 97 -15.94 14.29 -5.11
C GLU A 97 -14.49 14.53 -4.71
N CYS A 98 -14.31 15.46 -3.77
CA CYS A 98 -13.01 15.94 -3.33
C CYS A 98 -12.92 15.95 -1.80
N ASP A 99 -11.70 15.89 -1.28
CA ASP A 99 -11.45 16.10 0.14
C ASP A 99 -11.65 17.58 0.47
N ALA A 100 -12.49 17.86 1.47
CA ALA A 100 -12.86 19.23 1.83
C ALA A 100 -11.74 20.01 2.54
N ASN A 101 -10.68 19.33 3.00
CA ASN A 101 -9.62 19.94 3.80
C ASN A 101 -8.36 20.17 2.97
N THR A 102 -8.26 21.38 2.43
CA THR A 102 -7.15 21.83 1.58
C THR A 102 -5.86 22.13 2.35
N ASN A 103 -5.93 22.31 3.68
CA ASN A 103 -4.76 22.64 4.49
C ASN A 103 -4.53 21.59 5.60
N PRO A 104 -3.97 20.43 5.25
CA PRO A 104 -3.87 19.31 6.16
C PRO A 104 -2.82 19.59 7.24
N VAL A 105 -3.26 19.56 8.51
CA VAL A 105 -2.37 19.57 9.67
C VAL A 105 -1.90 18.13 9.91
N CYS A 106 -0.60 17.88 9.74
CA CYS A 106 0.05 16.66 10.18
C CYS A 106 0.49 16.89 11.63
N TYR A 107 -0.07 16.17 12.58
CA TYR A 107 0.39 16.13 13.98
C TYR A 107 1.16 14.83 14.23
#